data_AF-X1BY90-F1
#
_entry.id   AF-X1BY90-F1
#
_cell.length_a   1.000
_cell.length_b   1.000
_cell.length_c   1.000
_cell.angle_alpha   90.00
_cell.angle_beta   90.00
_cell.angle_gamma   90.00
#
_symmetry.space_group_name_H-M   'P 1'
#
loop_
_entity.id
_entity.type
_entity.pdbx_description
1 polymer ?
#
loop_
_entity_poly.entity_id
_entity_poly.type
_entity_poly.pdbx_seq_one_letter_code
_entity_poly.pdbx_strand_id
1 'polypeptide(L)'
;HHFIDIKIRGNNIIERLYAAYMPAPFLSITISDCIENGKDYNAGGARYNTDYIQGVGIGTITDSLSAIKYHVFDQKNINMKKLKETLKYNFVGQEEIRQLFLNKTP
;
A
#
# COMPACT_ATOMS: atom_id res chain seq x y z
N HIS A 1 9.78 -0.05 -4.78
CA HIS A 1 9.83 1.07 -5.75
C HIS A 1 8.97 0.82 -6.97
N HIS A 2 9.23 -0.21 -7.80
CA HIS A 2 8.51 -0.46 -9.07
C HIS A 2 6.98 -0.19 -9.08
N PHE A 3 6.20 -0.82 -8.18
CA PHE A 3 4.75 -0.64 -8.15
C PHE A 3 4.30 0.76 -7.72
N ILE A 4 5.07 1.43 -6.85
CA ILE A 4 4.79 2.81 -6.44
C ILE A 4 4.96 3.75 -7.62
N ASP A 5 6.01 3.57 -8.42
CA ASP A 5 6.26 4.43 -9.60
C ASP A 5 5.15 4.28 -10.65
N ILE A 6 4.61 3.07 -10.82
CA ILE A 6 3.43 2.83 -11.67
C ILE A 6 2.21 3.58 -11.12
N LYS A 7 1.95 3.47 -9.81
CA LYS A 7 0.80 4.11 -9.15
C LYS A 7 0.88 5.63 -9.23
N ILE A 8 2.04 6.23 -8.95
CA ILE A 8 2.25 7.68 -9.01
C ILE A 8 2.03 8.20 -10.43
N ARG A 9 2.53 7.51 -11.46
CA ARG A 9 2.27 7.90 -12.86
C ARG A 9 0.76 7.92 -13.16
N GLY A 10 0.02 6.93 -12.70
CA GLY A 10 -1.43 6.90 -12.83
C GLY A 10 -2.14 8.05 -12.09
N ASN A 11 -1.75 8.30 -10.84
CA ASN A 11 -2.31 9.37 -10.02
C ASN A 11 -2.10 10.75 -10.67
N ASN A 12 -0.89 11.05 -11.13
CA ASN A 12 -0.57 12.32 -11.78
C ASN A 12 -1.42 12.57 -13.04
N ILE A 13 -1.79 11.51 -13.77
CA ILE A 13 -2.71 11.63 -14.91
C ILE A 13 -4.12 11.98 -14.43
N ILE A 14 -4.61 11.26 -13.41
CA ILE A 14 -5.94 11.49 -12.84
C ILE A 14 -6.05 12.91 -12.27
N GLU A 15 -5.08 13.36 -11.49
CA GLU A 15 -5.06 14.72 -10.92
C GLU A 15 -5.16 15.81 -12.01
N ARG A 16 -4.41 15.66 -13.11
CA ARG A 16 -4.50 16.57 -14.26
C ARG A 16 -5.89 16.56 -14.89
N LEU A 17 -6.54 15.40 -14.98
CA LEU A 17 -7.90 15.30 -15.49
C LEU A 17 -8.90 15.99 -14.56
N TYR A 18 -8.74 15.84 -13.24
CA TYR A 18 -9.59 16.54 -12.26
C TYR A 18 -9.43 18.06 -12.38
N ALA A 19 -8.20 18.56 -12.43
CA ALA A 19 -7.93 19.99 -12.57
C ALA A 19 -8.50 20.58 -13.88
N ALA A 20 -8.46 19.83 -14.99
CA ALA A 20 -8.90 20.32 -16.30
C ALA A 20 -10.41 20.16 -16.56
N TYR A 21 -11.00 19.06 -16.10
CA TYR A 21 -12.36 18.65 -16.52
C TYR A 21 -13.36 18.56 -15.37
N MET A 22 -12.90 18.54 -14.12
CA MET A 22 -13.78 18.49 -12.94
C MET A 22 -13.41 19.57 -11.93
N PRO A 23 -13.36 20.87 -12.33
CA PRO A 23 -13.22 21.92 -11.34
C PRO A 23 -14.40 21.88 -10.35
N ALA A 24 -14.17 22.30 -9.11
CA ALA A 24 -15.17 22.33 -8.05
C ALA A 24 -15.40 23.76 -7.52
N PRO A 25 -16.04 24.66 -8.30
CA PRO A 25 -16.14 26.09 -7.95
C PRO A 25 -16.83 26.35 -6.61
N PHE A 26 -17.87 25.59 -6.28
CA PHE A 26 -18.58 25.76 -5.00
C PHE A 26 -17.73 25.33 -3.80
N LEU A 27 -16.89 24.31 -3.95
CA LEU A 27 -15.93 23.95 -2.91
C LEU A 27 -14.88 25.05 -2.78
N SER A 28 -14.36 25.55 -3.92
CA SER A 28 -13.34 26.60 -3.98
C SER A 28 -13.71 27.88 -3.24
N ILE A 29 -14.98 28.30 -3.20
CA ILE A 29 -15.39 29.50 -2.45
C ILE A 29 -15.41 29.32 -0.92
N THR A 30 -15.34 28.08 -0.44
CA THR A 30 -15.36 27.76 1.01
C THR A 30 -13.99 27.37 1.57
N ILE A 31 -13.00 27.17 0.70
CA ILE A 31 -11.63 26.79 1.09
C ILE A 31 -10.70 28.01 1.02
N SER A 32 -9.90 28.18 2.08
CA SER A 32 -8.93 29.29 2.16
C SER A 32 -7.96 29.30 0.98
N ASP A 33 -7.64 30.52 0.54
CA ASP A 33 -6.68 30.88 -0.49
C ASP A 33 -7.08 30.51 -1.93
N CYS A 34 -8.14 29.73 -2.16
CA CYS A 34 -8.62 29.45 -3.53
C CYS A 34 -9.04 30.74 -4.27
N ILE A 35 -9.77 31.63 -3.58
CA ILE A 35 -10.20 32.92 -4.14
C ILE A 35 -9.00 33.86 -4.31
N GLU A 36 -8.14 33.97 -3.27
CA GLU A 36 -6.95 34.83 -3.29
C GLU A 36 -5.99 34.43 -4.42
N ASN A 37 -5.81 33.13 -4.64
CA ASN A 37 -4.98 32.56 -5.70
C ASN A 37 -5.67 32.55 -7.07
N GLY A 38 -6.97 32.86 -7.15
CA GLY A 38 -7.75 32.76 -8.39
C GLY A 38 -7.75 31.37 -9.01
N LYS A 39 -7.70 30.31 -8.18
CA LYS A 39 -7.47 28.93 -8.63
C LYS A 39 -8.46 27.98 -7.99
N ASP A 40 -8.99 27.06 -8.80
CA ASP A 40 -9.89 26.02 -8.31
C ASP A 40 -9.22 25.07 -7.32
N TYR A 41 -10.00 24.53 -6.38
CA TYR A 41 -9.59 23.55 -5.39
C TYR A 41 -8.88 22.35 -6.03
N ASN A 42 -9.48 21.73 -7.06
CA ASN A 42 -8.89 20.55 -7.72
C ASN A 42 -7.65 20.89 -8.55
N ALA A 43 -7.42 22.16 -8.85
CA ALA A 43 -6.19 22.65 -9.47
C ALA A 43 -5.12 23.05 -8.44
N GLY A 44 -5.38 22.89 -7.13
CA GLY A 44 -4.45 23.23 -6.06
C GLY A 44 -4.54 24.68 -5.59
N GLY A 45 -5.74 25.26 -5.56
CA GLY A 45 -5.98 26.60 -5.01
C GLY A 45 -5.87 26.70 -3.49
N ALA A 46 -5.96 25.57 -2.78
CA ALA A 46 -5.91 25.51 -1.32
C ALA A 46 -4.51 25.85 -0.77
N ARG A 47 -4.46 26.39 0.45
CA ARG A 47 -3.22 26.68 1.19
C ARG A 47 -2.26 25.49 1.29
N TYR A 48 -2.82 24.30 1.52
CA TYR A 48 -2.09 23.05 1.65
C TYR A 48 -2.71 22.00 0.74
N ASN A 49 -1.87 21.34 -0.06
CA ASN A 49 -2.28 20.28 -0.98
C ASN A 49 -1.46 19.03 -0.65
N THR A 50 -2.14 17.94 -0.31
CA THR A 50 -1.51 16.70 0.13
C THR A 50 -2.18 15.50 -0.53
N ASP A 51 -1.36 14.59 -1.03
CA ASP A 51 -1.81 13.34 -1.64
C ASP A 51 -1.27 12.13 -0.87
N TYR A 52 -2.05 11.06 -0.84
CA TYR A 52 -1.73 9.87 -0.05
C TYR A 52 -1.93 8.59 -0.85
N ILE A 53 -1.04 7.62 -0.61
CA ILE A 53 -1.22 6.23 -1.00
C ILE A 53 -1.44 5.43 0.28
N GLN A 54 -2.62 4.83 0.43
CA GLN A 54 -2.94 4.01 1.60
C GLN A 54 -2.33 2.61 1.45
N GLY A 55 -1.40 2.28 2.35
CA GLY A 55 -0.87 0.93 2.48
C GLY A 55 -1.87 0.01 3.19
N VAL A 56 -2.07 -1.20 2.67
CA VAL A 56 -2.96 -2.21 3.25
C VAL A 56 -2.15 -3.47 3.59
N GLY A 57 -2.46 -4.12 4.72
CA GLY A 57 -1.85 -5.41 5.08
C GLY A 57 -0.55 -5.32 5.87
N ILE A 58 -0.35 -4.25 6.65
CA ILE A 58 0.88 -4.05 7.44
C ILE A 58 1.13 -5.18 8.45
N GLY A 59 0.09 -5.68 9.13
CA GLY A 59 0.21 -6.84 10.03
C GLY A 59 0.62 -8.10 9.27
N THR A 60 -0.12 -8.42 8.20
CA THR A 60 0.15 -9.60 7.37
C THR A 60 1.58 -9.64 6.82
N ILE A 61 2.10 -8.52 6.29
CA ILE A 61 3.48 -8.50 5.76
C ILE A 61 4.51 -8.58 6.89
N THR A 62 4.23 -7.99 8.06
CA THR A 62 5.11 -8.04 9.23
C THR A 62 5.24 -9.47 9.73
N ASP A 63 4.11 -10.16 9.95
CA ASP A 63 4.08 -11.55 10.41
C ASP A 63 4.71 -12.48 9.37
N SER A 64 4.42 -12.26 8.08
CA SER A 64 4.98 -13.07 6.99
C SER A 64 6.50 -12.95 6.91
N LEU A 65 7.04 -11.73 6.97
CA LEU A 65 8.49 -11.51 6.93
C LEU A 65 9.18 -11.99 8.21
N SER A 66 8.51 -11.86 9.36
CA SER A 66 9.01 -12.37 10.64
C SER A 66 9.08 -13.90 10.65
N ALA A 67 8.04 -14.59 10.16
CA ALA A 67 8.03 -16.04 9.98
C ALA A 67 9.15 -16.51 9.03
N ILE A 68 9.33 -15.81 7.91
CA ILE A 68 10.41 -16.12 6.95
C ILE A 68 11.77 -15.95 7.62
N LYS A 69 12.03 -14.80 8.26
CA LYS A 69 13.30 -14.54 8.93
C LYS A 69 13.59 -15.62 9.99
N TYR A 70 12.62 -15.85 10.87
CA TYR A 70 12.80 -16.72 12.01
C TYR A 70 12.96 -18.20 11.62
N HIS A 71 12.06 -18.74 10.80
CA HIS A 71 12.08 -20.17 10.47
C HIS A 71 13.01 -20.54 9.32
N VAL A 72 13.19 -19.65 8.34
CA VAL A 72 14.02 -19.95 7.16
C VAL A 72 15.48 -19.57 7.36
N PHE A 73 15.76 -18.42 7.99
CA PHE A 73 17.13 -17.90 8.09
C PHE A 73 17.75 -18.08 9.48
N ASP A 74 17.02 -17.79 10.55
CA ASP A 74 17.55 -17.87 11.92
C ASP A 74 17.61 -19.34 12.40
N GLN A 75 16.45 -20.00 12.50
CA GLN A 75 16.33 -21.38 12.99
C GLN A 75 16.64 -22.43 11.92
N LYS A 76 16.47 -22.08 10.64
CA LYS A 76 16.68 -22.94 9.46
C LYS A 76 15.94 -24.28 9.54
N ASN A 77 14.80 -24.32 10.23
CA ASN A 77 13.97 -25.52 10.36
C ASN A 77 13.04 -25.73 9.15
N ILE A 78 12.88 -24.70 8.30
CA ILE A 78 12.22 -24.78 7.00
C ILE A 78 13.16 -24.14 5.96
N ASN A 79 13.33 -24.75 4.79
CA ASN A 79 14.07 -24.13 3.69
C ASN A 79 13.14 -23.38 2.73
N MET A 80 13.70 -22.45 1.94
CA MET A 80 12.91 -21.59 1.03
C MET A 80 12.15 -22.38 -0.04
N LYS A 81 12.69 -23.49 -0.53
CA LYS A 81 12.01 -24.35 -1.51
C LYS A 81 10.74 -24.97 -0.89
N LYS A 82 10.86 -25.52 0.32
CA LYS A 82 9.73 -26.09 1.06
C LYS A 82 8.67 -25.03 1.33
N LEU A 83 9.05 -23.84 1.81
CA LEU A 83 8.11 -22.74 2.04
C LEU A 83 7.31 -22.39 0.76
N LYS A 84 8.00 -22.24 -0.38
CA LYS A 84 7.34 -21.94 -1.66
C LYS A 84 6.35 -23.03 -2.06
N GLU A 85 6.70 -24.30 -1.89
CA GLU A 85 5.80 -25.42 -2.16
C GLU A 85 4.60 -25.42 -1.20
N THR A 86 4.82 -25.23 0.10
CA THR A 86 3.76 -25.11 1.11
C THR A 86 2.75 -24.04 0.73
N LEU A 87 3.22 -22.84 0.39
CA LEU A 87 2.36 -21.71 0.01
C LEU A 87 1.64 -21.97 -1.32
N LYS A 88 2.32 -22.55 -2.32
CA LYS A 88 1.72 -22.89 -3.63
C LYS A 88 0.51 -23.81 -3.48
N TYR A 89 0.58 -24.76 -2.55
CA TYR A 89 -0.51 -25.70 -2.26
C TYR A 89 -1.40 -25.25 -1.09
N ASN A 90 -1.34 -23.97 -0.70
CA ASN A 90 -2.16 -23.41 0.38
C ASN A 90 -2.14 -24.27 1.67
N PHE A 91 -0.94 -24.71 2.09
CA PHE A 91 -0.71 -25.55 3.26
C PHE A 91 -1.40 -26.93 3.23
N VAL A 92 -2.02 -27.36 2.12
CA VAL A 92 -2.68 -28.67 2.02
C VAL A 92 -1.67 -29.80 2.27
N GLY A 93 -1.99 -30.67 3.23
CA GLY A 93 -1.12 -31.77 3.66
C GLY A 93 0.13 -31.33 4.41
N GLN A 94 0.19 -30.08 4.87
CA GLN A 94 1.33 -29.47 5.58
C GLN A 94 0.85 -28.57 6.73
N GLU A 95 -0.20 -29.00 7.43
CA GLU A 95 -0.84 -28.24 8.51
C GLU A 95 0.13 -27.99 9.68
N GLU A 96 1.08 -28.89 9.90
CA GLU A 96 2.13 -28.72 10.90
C GLU A 96 2.96 -27.46 10.65
N ILE A 97 3.20 -27.11 9.38
CA ILE A 97 3.92 -25.89 9.00
C ILE A 97 3.03 -24.67 9.23
N ARG A 98 1.73 -24.76 8.93
CA ARG A 98 0.78 -23.67 9.20
C ARG A 98 0.69 -23.37 10.69
N GLN A 99 0.60 -24.40 11.53
CA GLN A 99 0.56 -24.27 12.98
C GLN A 99 1.87 -23.75 13.56
N LEU A 100 3.01 -24.11 12.96
CA LEU A 100 4.31 -23.55 13.32
C LEU A 100 4.32 -22.03 13.09
N PHE A 101 3.90 -21.56 11.92
CA PHE A 101 3.87 -20.12 11.63
C PHE A 101 2.86 -19.35 12.48
N LEU A 102 1.70 -19.95 12.78
CA LEU A 102 0.66 -19.27 13.57
C LEU A 102 1.00 -19.14 15.06
N ASN A 103 1.69 -20.15 15.64
CA ASN A 103 1.82 -20.25 17.09
C ASN A 103 3.25 -20.27 17.61
N LYS A 104 4.25 -20.38 16.70
CA LYS A 104 5.67 -20.51 17.04
C LYS A 104 6.56 -19.55 16.24
N THR A 105 5.98 -18.47 15.73
CA THR A 105 6.68 -17.28 15.22
C THR A 105 6.50 -16.13 16.23
N PRO A 106 7.53 -15.31 16.48
CA PRO A 106 7.41 -14.10 17.31
C PRO A 106 6.38 -13.09 16.79
#